data_AF-A0A7H1DU65-F1
#
_entry.id   AF-A0A7H1DU65-F1
#
_cell.length_a   1.000
_cell.length_b   1.000
_cell.length_c   1.000
_cell.angle_alpha   90.00
_cell.angle_beta   90.00
_cell.angle_gamma   90.00
#
_symmetry.space_group_name_H-M   'P 1'
#
loop_
_entity.id
_entity.type
_entity.pdbx_description
1 polymer ?
#
loop_
_entity_poly.entity_id
_entity_poly.type
_entity_poly.pdbx_seq_one_letter_code
_entity_poly.pdbx_strand_id
1 'polypeptide(L)'
;MNILKTLLISSFASLTIIACKKDGKTKSMDFAELKKELNLSDVKSKKFDEITTKYSKIQEDNYNAATANGKQMDRIALLSKQEKVREQQALEMATVLTPEEMVKFNSYVDKNSRKRPRYNDQLLTKIKTNAELTDEEFQVVNAANDAFEKAFSDAHDIYHGNNELAEEYWQKFDNQRKAAIKSALPAEKYQKFEETVKEIQFKGRE
;
A
#
# COMPACT_ATOMS: atom_id res chain seq x y z
N MET A 1 72.04 39.66 3.64
CA MET A 1 71.85 39.37 2.20
C MET A 1 70.92 38.15 2.11
N ASN A 2 69.88 38.22 1.26
CA ASN A 2 68.78 37.26 1.01
C ASN A 2 67.67 37.31 2.09
N ILE A 3 66.55 38.03 1.97
CA ILE A 3 65.47 38.18 0.95
C ILE A 3 64.65 36.88 0.74
N LEU A 4 63.30 37.03 0.78
CA LEU A 4 62.18 36.09 0.51
C LEU A 4 61.83 35.15 1.70
N LYS A 5 60.58 34.90 2.10
CA LYS A 5 59.25 35.16 1.53
C LYS A 5 58.18 34.96 2.62
N THR A 6 57.24 35.89 2.70
CA THR A 6 55.95 35.78 3.39
C THR A 6 55.16 34.57 2.85
N LEU A 7 54.61 33.73 3.73
CA LEU A 7 53.55 32.79 3.36
C LEU A 7 52.52 32.70 4.48
N LEU A 8 51.43 33.42 4.26
CA LEU A 8 50.12 33.22 4.88
C LEU A 8 49.64 31.80 4.55
N ILE A 9 49.36 31.00 5.57
CA ILE A 9 48.59 29.76 5.44
C ILE A 9 47.30 29.96 6.21
N SER A 10 46.29 30.43 5.47
CA SER A 10 44.87 30.24 5.78
C SER A 10 44.41 29.06 4.96
N SER A 11 43.90 27.99 5.58
CA SER A 11 42.88 27.15 4.94
C SER A 11 42.20 26.16 5.89
N PHE A 12 40.89 26.35 5.96
CA PHE A 12 39.82 25.35 5.99
C PHE A 12 39.69 24.43 7.21
N ALA A 13 38.84 24.88 8.13
CA ALA A 13 38.00 24.01 8.93
C ALA A 13 37.10 23.17 8.00
N SER A 14 37.44 21.90 7.84
CA SER A 14 36.58 20.90 7.22
C SER A 14 35.44 20.57 8.19
N LEU A 15 34.31 21.27 8.04
CA LEU A 15 33.03 20.81 8.55
C LEU A 15 32.70 19.49 7.82
N THR A 16 33.02 18.37 8.45
CA THR A 16 32.45 17.08 8.08
C THR A 16 30.97 17.13 8.42
N ILE A 17 30.15 17.50 7.43
CA ILE A 17 28.72 17.18 7.43
C ILE A 17 28.67 15.65 7.32
N ILE A 18 28.66 14.98 8.46
CA ILE A 18 28.16 13.62 8.56
C ILE A 18 26.68 13.75 8.21
N ALA A 19 26.37 13.58 6.92
CA ALA A 19 25.00 13.44 6.46
C ALA A 19 24.40 12.29 7.26
N CYS A 20 23.52 12.62 8.20
CA CYS A 20 22.67 11.65 8.87
C CYS A 20 22.07 10.76 7.79
N LYS A 21 22.45 9.49 7.84
CA LYS A 21 21.83 8.42 7.08
C LYS A 21 20.32 8.54 7.31
N LYS A 22 19.58 8.96 6.29
CA LYS A 22 18.12 8.79 6.24
C LYS A 22 17.88 7.28 6.08
N ASP A 23 17.98 6.55 7.17
CA ASP A 23 17.46 5.20 7.28
C ASP A 23 15.93 5.31 7.29
N GLY A 24 15.38 5.51 6.09
CA GLY A 24 13.96 5.74 5.86
C GLY A 24 13.54 5.48 4.42
N LYS A 25 14.34 4.71 3.66
CA LYS A 25 13.87 4.19 2.37
C LYS A 25 12.83 3.12 2.66
N THR A 26 11.59 3.38 2.28
CA THR A 26 10.57 2.35 2.16
C THR A 26 11.16 1.22 1.32
N LYS A 27 11.36 0.03 1.90
CA LYS A 27 11.88 -1.11 1.14
C LYS A 27 10.91 -1.41 0.00
N SER A 28 11.37 -1.25 -1.23
CA SER A 28 10.67 -1.77 -2.40
C SER A 28 10.48 -3.29 -2.25
N MET A 29 9.44 -3.82 -2.87
CA MET A 29 9.16 -5.25 -2.86
C MET A 29 10.30 -6.03 -3.55
N ASP A 30 10.78 -7.11 -2.93
CA ASP A 30 11.88 -7.91 -3.45
C ASP A 30 11.39 -9.15 -4.20
N PHE A 31 11.38 -9.09 -5.53
CA PHE A 31 10.88 -10.17 -6.37
C PHE A 31 11.87 -11.33 -6.57
N ALA A 32 13.05 -11.34 -5.93
CA ALA A 32 14.06 -12.36 -6.18
C ALA A 32 13.58 -13.78 -5.87
N GLU A 33 12.85 -13.97 -4.77
CA GLU A 33 12.28 -15.27 -4.39
C GLU A 33 11.18 -15.71 -5.35
N LEU A 34 10.22 -14.82 -5.64
CA LEU A 34 9.14 -15.11 -6.59
C LEU A 34 9.72 -15.50 -7.96
N LYS A 35 10.73 -14.77 -8.43
CA LYS A 35 11.36 -15.03 -9.73
C LYS A 35 11.98 -16.43 -9.80
N LYS A 36 12.62 -16.90 -8.72
CA LYS A 36 13.12 -18.28 -8.62
C LYS A 36 11.99 -19.30 -8.69
N GLU A 37 10.88 -19.03 -7.99
CA GLU A 37 9.72 -19.91 -7.96
C GLU A 37 9.00 -20.01 -9.32
N LEU A 38 8.97 -18.91 -10.08
CA LEU A 38 8.36 -18.87 -11.41
C LEU A 38 9.18 -19.61 -12.48
N ASN A 39 10.48 -19.85 -12.24
CA ASN A 39 11.39 -20.54 -13.17
C ASN A 39 11.26 -20.07 -14.64
N LEU A 40 11.27 -18.75 -14.83
CA LEU A 40 11.04 -18.11 -16.13
C LEU A 40 12.21 -18.37 -17.09
N SER A 41 11.91 -18.50 -18.39
CA SER A 41 12.94 -18.46 -19.44
C SER A 41 13.69 -17.12 -19.43
N ASP A 42 14.92 -17.08 -19.95
CA ASP A 42 15.75 -15.87 -19.96
C ASP A 42 15.03 -14.65 -20.55
N VAL A 43 14.25 -14.86 -21.62
CA VAL A 43 13.48 -13.79 -22.28
C VAL A 43 12.37 -13.25 -21.37
N LYS A 44 11.59 -14.13 -20.72
CA LYS A 44 10.55 -13.72 -19.77
C LYS A 44 11.17 -13.08 -18.52
N SER A 45 12.25 -13.67 -18.02
CA SER A 45 13.04 -13.24 -16.87
C SER A 45 13.52 -11.79 -17.03
N LYS A 46 14.02 -11.43 -18.20
CA LYS A 46 14.43 -10.04 -18.50
C LYS A 46 13.25 -9.06 -18.48
N LYS A 47 12.13 -9.40 -19.15
CA LYS A 47 10.93 -8.55 -19.16
C LYS A 47 10.31 -8.40 -17.76
N PHE A 48 10.33 -9.47 -16.98
CA PHE A 48 9.88 -9.46 -15.59
C PHE A 48 10.67 -8.45 -14.75
N ASP A 49 12.01 -8.44 -14.89
CA ASP A 49 12.87 -7.48 -14.18
C ASP A 49 12.61 -6.03 -14.64
N GLU A 50 12.45 -5.81 -15.94
CA GLU A 50 12.14 -4.49 -16.49
C GLU A 50 10.84 -3.93 -15.92
N ILE A 51 9.78 -4.74 -15.90
CA ILE A 51 8.46 -4.36 -15.35
C ILE A 51 8.56 -4.11 -13.84
N THR A 52 9.11 -5.05 -13.08
CA THR A 52 9.21 -4.90 -11.60
C THR A 52 10.07 -3.70 -11.21
N THR A 53 11.15 -3.42 -11.94
CA THR A 53 11.99 -2.22 -11.74
C THR A 53 11.23 -0.94 -12.03
N LYS A 54 10.55 -0.86 -13.19
CA LYS A 54 9.73 0.30 -13.59
C LYS A 54 8.70 0.64 -12.53
N TYR A 55 7.90 -0.33 -12.09
CA TYR A 55 6.82 -0.08 -11.13
C TYR A 55 7.34 0.15 -9.72
N SER A 56 8.47 -0.44 -9.32
CA SER A 56 9.14 -0.11 -8.06
C SER A 56 9.58 1.36 -8.04
N LYS A 57 10.13 1.86 -9.15
CA LYS A 57 10.53 3.27 -9.26
C LYS A 57 9.34 4.22 -9.17
N ILE A 58 8.22 3.90 -9.82
CA ILE A 58 6.99 4.70 -9.74
C ILE A 58 6.45 4.75 -8.29
N GLN A 59 6.49 3.62 -7.57
CA GLN A 59 6.07 3.59 -6.16
C GLN A 59 6.98 4.45 -5.27
N GLU A 60 8.31 4.38 -5.49
CA GLU A 60 9.29 5.22 -4.81
C GLU A 60 9.05 6.71 -5.08
N ASP A 61 8.81 7.08 -6.34
CA ASP A 61 8.54 8.47 -6.73
C ASP A 61 7.24 8.99 -6.12
N ASN A 62 6.20 8.15 -6.05
CA ASN A 62 4.96 8.50 -5.36
C ASN A 62 5.17 8.76 -3.86
N TYR A 63 5.99 7.94 -3.20
CA TYR A 63 6.34 8.12 -1.80
C TYR A 63 7.16 9.40 -1.58
N ASN A 64 8.17 9.64 -2.41
CA ASN A 64 9.00 10.83 -2.34
C ASN A 64 8.17 12.10 -2.57
N ALA A 65 7.26 12.10 -3.56
CA ALA A 65 6.36 13.21 -3.81
C ALA A 65 5.42 13.48 -2.62
N ALA A 66 4.91 12.44 -1.97
CA ALA A 66 4.01 12.56 -0.82
C ALA A 66 4.70 13.08 0.45
N THR A 67 6.04 12.97 0.53
CA THR A 67 6.84 13.37 1.71
C THR A 67 7.67 14.66 1.48
N ALA A 68 7.77 15.15 0.25
CA ALA A 68 8.64 16.27 -0.14
C ALA A 68 8.33 17.62 0.54
N ASN A 69 7.11 17.83 1.04
CA ASN A 69 6.64 19.15 1.49
C ASN A 69 6.59 19.35 3.00
N GLY A 70 7.11 18.43 3.82
CA GLY A 70 7.11 18.53 5.28
C GLY A 70 5.70 18.55 5.93
N LYS A 71 4.63 18.52 5.13
CA LYS A 71 3.25 18.35 5.58
C LYS A 71 3.02 16.90 5.99
N GLN A 72 2.06 16.69 6.90
CA GLN A 72 1.58 15.35 7.21
C GLN A 72 1.13 14.68 5.91
N MET A 73 1.73 13.53 5.61
CA MET A 73 1.45 12.77 4.39
C MET A 73 0.00 12.30 4.40
N ASP A 74 -0.74 12.59 3.32
CA ASP A 74 -2.04 11.96 3.08
C ASP A 74 -1.82 10.48 2.72
N ARG A 75 -1.93 9.63 3.75
CA ARG A 75 -1.71 8.19 3.65
C ARG A 75 -2.73 7.51 2.76
N ILE A 76 -3.98 7.95 2.78
CA ILE A 76 -5.04 7.37 1.97
C ILE A 76 -4.76 7.69 0.50
N ALA A 77 -4.45 8.95 0.18
CA ALA A 77 -4.09 9.34 -1.18
C ALA A 77 -2.85 8.59 -1.69
N LEU A 78 -1.81 8.43 -0.85
CA LEU A 78 -0.63 7.66 -1.23
C LEU A 78 -0.97 6.19 -1.50
N LEU A 79 -1.68 5.52 -0.58
CA LEU A 79 -2.00 4.10 -0.72
C LEU A 79 -2.93 3.85 -1.90
N SER A 80 -3.91 4.73 -2.16
CA SER A 80 -4.76 4.67 -3.35
C SER A 80 -3.95 4.81 -4.64
N LYS A 81 -2.98 5.73 -4.68
CA LYS A 81 -2.07 5.85 -5.83
C LYS A 81 -1.23 4.58 -6.02
N GLN A 82 -0.75 3.98 -4.93
CA GLN A 82 0.02 2.74 -4.97
C GLN A 82 -0.82 1.54 -5.43
N GLU A 83 -2.11 1.46 -5.07
CA GLU A 83 -3.03 0.44 -5.58
C GLU A 83 -3.15 0.50 -7.11
N LYS A 84 -3.38 1.69 -7.66
CA LYS A 84 -3.44 1.88 -9.12
C LYS A 84 -2.14 1.50 -9.84
N VAL A 85 -1.01 1.80 -9.22
CA VAL A 85 0.31 1.41 -9.76
C VAL A 85 0.47 -0.11 -9.78
N ARG A 86 -0.05 -0.83 -8.77
CA ARG A 86 -0.05 -2.30 -8.75
C ARG A 86 -0.99 -2.89 -9.78
N GLU A 87 -2.16 -2.29 -10.00
CA GLU A 87 -3.09 -2.71 -11.06
C GLU A 87 -2.43 -2.58 -12.44
N GLN A 88 -1.78 -1.44 -12.72
CA GLN A 88 -1.03 -1.23 -13.96
C GLN A 88 0.13 -2.22 -14.10
N GLN A 89 0.85 -2.50 -13.01
CA GLN A 89 1.90 -3.51 -12.99
C GLN A 89 1.33 -4.89 -13.35
N ALA A 90 0.20 -5.28 -12.78
CA ALA A 90 -0.43 -6.57 -13.06
C ALA A 90 -0.87 -6.69 -14.53
N LEU A 91 -1.41 -5.61 -15.12
CA LEU A 91 -1.79 -5.57 -16.52
C LEU A 91 -0.58 -5.73 -17.46
N GLU A 92 0.52 -5.03 -17.18
CA GLU A 92 1.74 -5.15 -17.98
C GLU A 92 2.40 -6.52 -17.79
N MET A 93 2.40 -7.04 -16.56
CA MET A 93 2.95 -8.36 -16.24
C MET A 93 2.19 -9.51 -16.90
N ALA A 94 0.87 -9.38 -17.09
CA ALA A 94 0.05 -10.35 -17.80
C ALA A 94 0.42 -10.51 -19.29
N THR A 95 1.22 -9.60 -19.86
CA THR A 95 1.78 -9.75 -21.21
C THR A 95 3.03 -10.65 -21.27
N VAL A 96 3.58 -10.98 -20.10
CA VAL A 96 4.82 -11.76 -19.95
C VAL A 96 4.54 -13.11 -19.31
N LEU A 97 3.68 -13.12 -18.29
CA LEU A 97 3.36 -14.31 -17.50
C LEU A 97 2.14 -15.04 -18.05
N THR A 98 2.12 -16.36 -17.89
CA THR A 98 0.92 -17.17 -18.11
C THR A 98 -0.13 -16.90 -17.02
N PRO A 99 -1.39 -17.30 -17.22
CA PRO A 99 -2.42 -17.18 -16.17
C PRO A 99 -2.01 -17.83 -14.85
N GLU A 100 -1.35 -19.00 -14.89
CA GLU A 100 -0.88 -19.71 -13.68
C GLU A 100 0.26 -18.96 -12.98
N GLU A 101 1.23 -18.45 -13.74
CA GLU A 101 2.32 -17.60 -13.23
C GLU A 101 1.76 -16.30 -12.62
N MET A 102 0.71 -15.72 -13.23
CA MET A 102 0.04 -14.51 -12.72
C MET A 102 -0.65 -14.74 -11.38
N VAL A 103 -1.19 -15.93 -11.10
CA VAL A 103 -1.77 -16.26 -9.78
C VAL A 103 -0.71 -16.15 -8.69
N LYS A 104 0.49 -16.71 -8.94
CA LYS A 104 1.62 -16.61 -8.01
C LYS A 104 2.10 -15.18 -7.84
N PHE A 105 2.24 -14.45 -8.95
CA PHE A 105 2.65 -13.04 -8.93
C PHE A 105 1.68 -12.18 -8.13
N ASN A 106 0.38 -12.26 -8.42
CA ASN A 106 -0.64 -11.49 -7.72
C ASN A 106 -0.71 -11.87 -6.23
N SER A 107 -0.58 -13.15 -5.88
CA SER A 107 -0.55 -13.58 -4.48
C SER A 107 0.66 -13.03 -3.73
N TYR A 108 1.84 -13.03 -4.38
CA TYR A 108 3.06 -12.46 -3.81
C TYR A 108 2.93 -10.96 -3.61
N VAL A 109 2.42 -10.23 -4.62
CA VAL A 109 2.17 -8.78 -4.51
C VAL A 109 1.13 -8.48 -3.43
N ASP A 110 0.07 -9.26 -3.35
CA ASP A 110 -0.98 -9.14 -2.34
C ASP A 110 -0.41 -9.32 -0.92
N LYS A 111 0.47 -10.31 -0.72
CA LYS A 111 1.12 -10.57 0.57
C LYS A 111 2.10 -9.46 0.98
N ASN A 112 2.89 -8.95 0.04
CA ASN A 112 4.01 -8.05 0.33
C ASN A 112 3.69 -6.56 0.17
N SER A 113 2.47 -6.20 -0.25
CA SER A 113 2.07 -4.80 -0.44
C SER A 113 1.41 -4.22 0.80
N ARG A 114 1.70 -2.93 1.03
CA ARG A 114 0.87 -2.11 1.93
C ARG A 114 -0.45 -1.82 1.25
N LYS A 115 -1.54 -2.16 1.93
CA LYS A 115 -2.90 -1.96 1.44
C LYS A 115 -3.66 -1.00 2.31
N ARG A 116 -4.70 -0.42 1.72
CA ARG A 116 -5.72 0.28 2.47
C ARG A 116 -6.48 -0.73 3.35
N PRO A 117 -6.94 -0.32 4.53
CA PRO A 117 -7.62 -1.21 5.48
C PRO A 117 -9.05 -1.56 5.04
N ARG A 118 -9.62 -0.81 4.09
CA ARG A 118 -11.00 -0.94 3.60
C ARG A 118 -11.22 -2.20 2.75
N TYR A 119 -12.49 -2.52 2.48
CA TYR A 119 -12.81 -3.46 1.40
C TYR A 119 -12.31 -2.90 0.07
N ASN A 120 -11.59 -3.73 -0.68
CA ASN A 120 -11.09 -3.38 -2.01
C ASN A 120 -12.20 -3.48 -3.07
N ASP A 121 -11.94 -2.97 -4.27
CA ASP A 121 -12.94 -2.88 -5.33
C ASP A 121 -13.47 -4.26 -5.74
N GLN A 122 -12.61 -5.29 -5.79
CA GLN A 122 -13.03 -6.66 -6.08
C GLN A 122 -14.04 -7.17 -5.06
N LEU A 123 -13.78 -6.96 -3.76
CA LEU A 123 -14.69 -7.36 -2.70
C LEU A 123 -15.98 -6.52 -2.71
N LEU A 124 -15.87 -5.21 -2.99
CA LEU A 124 -17.05 -4.34 -3.13
C LEU A 124 -17.94 -4.76 -4.29
N THR A 125 -17.37 -5.13 -5.45
CA THR A 125 -18.15 -5.72 -6.56
C THR A 125 -18.83 -7.01 -6.11
N LYS A 126 -18.11 -7.89 -5.41
CA LYS A 126 -18.67 -9.16 -4.90
C LYS A 126 -19.81 -8.92 -3.91
N ILE A 127 -19.66 -7.96 -3.00
CA ILE A 127 -20.71 -7.53 -2.07
C ILE A 127 -21.94 -7.02 -2.84
N LYS A 128 -21.74 -6.12 -3.81
CA LYS A 128 -22.83 -5.56 -4.62
C LYS A 128 -23.62 -6.66 -5.32
N THR A 129 -22.91 -7.58 -5.98
CA THR A 129 -23.52 -8.68 -6.72
C THR A 129 -24.21 -9.67 -5.79
N ASN A 130 -23.52 -10.17 -4.76
CA ASN A 130 -24.05 -11.21 -3.90
C ASN A 130 -25.23 -10.75 -3.05
N ALA A 131 -25.20 -9.51 -2.54
CA ALA A 131 -26.29 -8.95 -1.75
C ALA A 131 -27.36 -8.28 -2.61
N GLU A 132 -27.25 -8.32 -3.95
CA GLU A 132 -28.19 -7.74 -4.90
C GLU A 132 -28.51 -6.28 -4.57
N LEU A 133 -27.45 -5.51 -4.29
CA LEU A 133 -27.58 -4.12 -3.86
C LEU A 133 -27.98 -3.24 -5.05
N THR A 134 -28.94 -2.34 -4.85
CA THR A 134 -29.17 -1.23 -5.78
C THR A 134 -27.98 -0.28 -5.77
N ASP A 135 -27.96 0.67 -6.70
CA ASP A 135 -26.89 1.67 -6.73
C ASP A 135 -26.89 2.54 -5.46
N GLU A 136 -28.08 2.89 -4.94
CA GLU A 136 -28.23 3.66 -3.70
C GLU A 136 -27.77 2.86 -2.48
N GLU A 137 -28.17 1.60 -2.36
CA GLU A 137 -27.73 0.72 -1.28
C GLU A 137 -26.21 0.50 -1.32
N PHE A 138 -25.66 0.33 -2.52
CA PHE A 138 -24.22 0.19 -2.72
C PHE A 138 -23.45 1.47 -2.37
N GLN A 139 -24.01 2.65 -2.64
CA GLN A 139 -23.42 3.93 -2.20
C GLN A 139 -23.30 4.00 -0.68
N VAL A 140 -24.30 3.51 0.07
CA VAL A 140 -24.21 3.46 1.54
C VAL A 140 -23.11 2.52 2.01
N VAL A 141 -22.99 1.33 1.41
CA VAL A 141 -21.90 0.38 1.71
C VAL A 141 -20.54 1.01 1.42
N ASN A 142 -20.39 1.69 0.29
CA ASN A 142 -19.14 2.34 -0.07
C ASN A 142 -18.80 3.51 0.88
N ALA A 143 -19.79 4.33 1.24
CA ALA A 143 -19.62 5.44 2.19
C ALA A 143 -19.23 4.94 3.59
N ALA A 144 -19.84 3.86 4.09
CA ALA A 144 -19.46 3.25 5.37
C ALA A 144 -18.03 2.68 5.32
N ASN A 145 -17.62 2.13 4.18
CA ASN A 145 -16.26 1.63 3.96
C ASN A 145 -15.21 2.75 3.88
N ASP A 146 -15.56 3.90 3.30
CA ASP A 146 -14.73 5.11 3.28
C ASP A 146 -14.59 5.73 4.67
N ALA A 147 -15.69 5.79 5.43
CA ALA A 147 -15.69 6.27 6.81
C ALA A 147 -14.80 5.40 7.71
N PHE A 148 -14.87 4.07 7.54
CA PHE A 148 -13.99 3.13 8.21
C PHE A 148 -12.51 3.40 7.93
N GLU A 149 -12.14 3.54 6.66
CA GLU A 149 -10.76 3.82 6.29
C GLU A 149 -10.26 5.12 6.91
N LYS A 150 -11.07 6.17 6.82
CA LYS A 150 -10.71 7.47 7.36
C LYS A 150 -10.50 7.37 8.87
N ALA A 151 -11.45 6.79 9.60
CA ALA A 151 -11.35 6.66 11.06
C ALA A 151 -10.13 5.84 11.48
N PHE A 152 -9.86 4.72 10.79
CA PHE A 152 -8.69 3.88 11.09
C PHE A 152 -7.36 4.55 10.73
N SER A 153 -7.33 5.34 9.65
CA SER A 153 -6.16 6.12 9.24
C SER A 153 -5.90 7.28 10.20
N ASP A 154 -6.93 8.02 10.61
CA ASP A 154 -6.83 9.13 11.55
C ASP A 154 -6.34 8.68 12.94
N ALA A 155 -6.71 7.48 13.37
CA ALA A 155 -6.26 6.89 14.63
C ALA A 155 -4.83 6.33 14.59
N HIS A 156 -4.15 6.36 13.44
CA HIS A 156 -2.85 5.68 13.25
C HIS A 156 -1.78 6.10 14.24
N ASP A 157 -1.70 7.39 14.56
CA ASP A 157 -0.69 7.90 15.49
C ASP A 157 -0.89 7.34 16.92
N ILE A 158 -2.11 6.90 17.26
CA ILE A 158 -2.43 6.30 18.57
C ILE A 158 -1.90 4.86 18.65
N TYR A 159 -2.09 4.05 17.61
CA TYR A 159 -1.67 2.65 17.59
C TYR A 159 -0.32 2.42 16.92
N HIS A 160 0.43 3.47 16.58
CA HIS A 160 1.64 3.36 15.78
C HIS A 160 2.65 2.36 16.38
N GLY A 161 2.93 1.28 15.65
CA GLY A 161 3.87 0.23 16.09
C GLY A 161 3.29 -0.76 17.11
N ASN A 162 2.03 -0.62 17.51
CA ASN A 162 1.32 -1.53 18.41
C ASN A 162 0.22 -2.27 17.65
N ASN A 163 0.47 -3.54 17.29
CA ASN A 163 -0.49 -4.35 16.53
C ASN A 163 -1.74 -4.72 17.34
N GLU A 164 -1.63 -4.94 18.64
CA GLU A 164 -2.77 -5.26 19.49
C GLU A 164 -3.74 -4.08 19.53
N LEU A 165 -3.21 -2.87 19.76
CA LEU A 165 -4.01 -1.65 19.74
C LEU A 165 -4.53 -1.33 18.33
N ALA A 166 -3.78 -1.65 17.28
CA ALA A 166 -4.26 -1.52 15.90
C ALA A 166 -5.43 -2.46 15.64
N GLU A 167 -5.38 -3.70 16.12
CA GLU A 167 -6.47 -4.66 16.01
C GLU A 167 -7.72 -4.17 16.74
N GLU A 168 -7.59 -3.67 17.97
CA GLU A 168 -8.71 -3.10 18.74
C GLU A 168 -9.41 -1.97 17.98
N TYR A 169 -8.64 -1.03 17.42
CA TYR A 169 -9.17 0.08 16.64
C TYR A 169 -9.80 -0.41 15.32
N TRP A 170 -9.19 -1.40 14.67
CA TRP A 170 -9.74 -2.00 13.46
C TRP A 170 -11.11 -2.62 13.75
N GLN A 171 -11.20 -3.45 14.80
CA GLN A 171 -12.45 -4.11 15.21
C GLN A 171 -13.51 -3.07 15.60
N LYS A 172 -13.13 -2.04 16.37
CA LYS A 172 -14.04 -0.95 16.75
C LYS A 172 -14.65 -0.27 15.53
N PHE A 173 -13.84 0.15 14.56
CA PHE A 173 -14.35 0.85 13.38
C PHE A 173 -15.07 -0.10 12.42
N ASP A 174 -14.66 -1.37 12.33
CA ASP A 174 -15.37 -2.36 11.51
C ASP A 174 -16.77 -2.65 12.06
N ASN A 175 -16.90 -2.75 13.38
CA ASN A 175 -18.20 -2.88 14.03
C ASN A 175 -19.09 -1.66 13.73
N GLN A 176 -18.54 -0.45 13.72
CA GLN A 176 -19.28 0.77 13.34
C GLN A 176 -19.68 0.76 11.86
N ARG A 177 -18.78 0.33 10.96
CA ARG A 177 -19.06 0.15 9.53
C ARG A 177 -20.21 -0.83 9.32
N LYS A 178 -20.13 -2.02 9.92
CA LYS A 178 -21.16 -3.06 9.84
C LYS A 178 -22.49 -2.60 10.41
N ALA A 179 -22.47 -1.89 11.55
CA ALA A 179 -23.68 -1.31 12.13
C ALA A 179 -24.34 -0.28 11.21
N ALA A 180 -23.57 0.63 10.60
CA ALA A 180 -24.09 1.62 9.65
C ALA A 180 -24.74 0.94 8.42
N ILE A 181 -24.10 -0.10 7.89
CA ILE A 181 -24.64 -0.89 6.76
C ILE A 181 -25.92 -1.63 7.19
N LYS A 182 -25.93 -2.25 8.37
CA LYS A 182 -27.09 -2.95 8.93
C LYS A 182 -28.31 -2.06 9.08
N SER A 183 -28.11 -0.81 9.50
CA SER A 183 -29.19 0.16 9.67
C SER A 183 -29.79 0.65 8.35
N ALA A 184 -29.05 0.52 7.24
CA ALA A 184 -29.48 1.03 5.94
C ALA A 184 -30.02 -0.05 5.00
N LEU A 185 -29.56 -1.30 5.13
CA LEU A 185 -29.96 -2.39 4.25
C LEU A 185 -31.16 -3.18 4.82
N PRO A 186 -32.03 -3.72 3.94
CA PRO A 186 -32.98 -4.75 4.33
C PRO A 186 -32.26 -5.96 4.96
N ALA A 187 -32.90 -6.61 5.93
CA ALA A 187 -32.29 -7.69 6.71
C ALA A 187 -31.69 -8.82 5.85
N GLU A 188 -32.39 -9.24 4.80
CA GLU A 188 -31.92 -10.29 3.88
C GLU A 188 -30.65 -9.88 3.13
N LYS A 189 -30.60 -8.63 2.63
CA LYS A 189 -29.41 -8.11 1.94
C LYS A 189 -28.24 -7.92 2.89
N TYR A 190 -28.51 -7.47 4.12
CA TYR A 190 -27.48 -7.39 5.16
C TYR A 190 -26.88 -8.75 5.49
N GLN A 191 -27.70 -9.81 5.57
CA GLN A 191 -27.20 -11.17 5.82
C GLN A 191 -26.27 -11.65 4.69
N LYS A 192 -26.64 -11.41 3.42
CA LYS A 192 -25.79 -11.71 2.25
C LYS A 192 -24.48 -10.90 2.27
N PHE A 193 -24.54 -9.63 2.69
CA PHE A 193 -23.35 -8.80 2.92
C PHE A 193 -22.44 -9.41 3.99
N GLU A 194 -22.98 -9.72 5.16
CA GLU A 194 -22.23 -10.25 6.31
C GLU A 194 -21.53 -11.57 5.96
N GLU A 195 -22.23 -12.47 5.29
CA GLU A 195 -21.68 -13.73 4.78
C GLU A 195 -20.52 -13.50 3.79
N THR A 196 -20.62 -12.48 2.94
CA THR A 196 -19.56 -12.14 1.96
C THR A 196 -18.29 -11.61 2.63
N VAL A 197 -18.40 -10.98 3.81
CA VAL A 197 -17.28 -10.33 4.49
C VAL A 197 -16.81 -11.05 5.76
N LYS A 198 -17.38 -12.22 6.09
CA LYS A 198 -17.13 -12.92 7.35
C LYS A 198 -15.67 -13.35 7.59
N GLU A 199 -14.92 -13.58 6.52
CA GLU A 199 -13.50 -13.99 6.59
C GLU A 199 -12.54 -12.78 6.62
N ILE A 200 -13.09 -11.56 6.52
CA ILE A 200 -12.28 -10.35 6.57
C ILE A 200 -11.94 -10.07 8.03
N GLN A 201 -10.64 -10.15 8.31
CA GLN A 201 -10.05 -9.89 9.61
C GLN A 201 -8.92 -8.87 9.48
N PHE A 202 -8.56 -8.28 10.61
CA PHE A 202 -7.36 -7.46 10.71
C PHE A 202 -6.14 -8.28 10.26
N LYS A 203 -5.36 -7.72 9.36
CA LYS A 203 -4.05 -8.25 8.98
C LYS A 203 -3.02 -7.35 9.64
N GLY A 204 -2.50 -7.80 10.77
CA GLY A 204 -1.45 -7.13 11.52
C GLY A 204 -0.22 -6.85 10.66
N ARG A 205 0.62 -5.91 11.11
CA ARG A 205 1.89 -5.62 10.44
C ARG A 205 2.97 -6.52 11.04
N GLU A 206 3.58 -7.40 10.25
CA GLU A 206 4.86 -8.00 10.62
C GLU A 206 5.99 -6.96 10.57
#